data_AF-M6FPM8-F1
#
_entry.id   AF-M6FPM8-F1
#
_cell.length_a   1.000
_cell.length_b   1.000
_cell.length_c   1.000
_cell.angle_alpha   90.00
_cell.angle_beta   90.00
_cell.angle_gamma   90.00
#
_symmetry.space_group_name_H-M   'P 1'
#
loop_
_entity.id
_entity.type
_entity.pdbx_description
1 polymer ?
#
loop_
_entity_poly.entity_id
_entity_poly.type
_entity_poly.pdbx_seq_one_letter_code
_entity_poly.pdbx_strand_id
1 'polypeptide(L)'
;MRTVLVITICLALSIPCSVFADYASNSAAHLVRVERGLKTNEFLIRALNSSISNLGSESDRALYKRIVQHHVETSQLYFQFDLEKSYSELKRTQDLLVILYSNLIEASNKTIRGELNSLGQQAVRGTEAKPKKHLELGYRELAAAEQKKTIADNTRPYLQAIKLELLYESLKLLKQSRKYVVLLSMEYLSDFPSDLETEDFLGILNEINRAMFSRKDEFAKIHFDNHFHTYSGENLYDIYWQDPALEELEKPLSDIDPAYSRARKNAKR
;
A
#
# COMPACT_ATOMS: atom_id res chain seq x y z
N MET A 1 -4.93 70.77 -22.56
CA MET A 1 -4.59 69.65 -21.65
C MET A 1 -5.73 68.63 -21.58
N ARG A 2 -6.01 67.90 -22.66
CA ARG A 2 -7.05 66.84 -22.70
C ARG A 2 -6.64 65.58 -23.46
N THR A 3 -5.48 65.58 -24.11
CA THR A 3 -4.99 64.48 -24.96
C THR A 3 -3.98 63.56 -24.27
N VAL A 4 -3.41 63.97 -23.13
CA VAL A 4 -2.40 63.18 -22.40
C VAL A 4 -3.04 62.17 -21.44
N LEU A 5 -4.32 62.35 -21.06
CA LEU A 5 -4.99 61.50 -20.07
C LEU A 5 -5.63 60.23 -20.66
N VAL A 6 -5.79 60.17 -21.98
CA VAL A 6 -6.44 59.03 -22.67
C VAL A 6 -5.44 57.91 -22.97
N ILE A 7 -4.16 58.24 -23.17
CA ILE A 7 -3.13 57.26 -23.54
C ILE A 7 -2.68 56.42 -22.32
N THR A 8 -2.78 56.95 -21.11
CA THR A 8 -2.41 56.23 -19.87
C THR A 8 -3.46 55.22 -19.41
N ILE A 9 -4.72 55.37 -19.82
CA ILE A 9 -5.81 54.43 -19.45
C ILE A 9 -5.84 53.20 -20.38
N CYS A 10 -5.35 53.31 -21.62
CA CYS A 10 -5.28 52.18 -22.54
C CYS A 10 -4.14 51.18 -22.25
N LEU A 11 -3.10 51.58 -21.50
CA LEU A 11 -1.99 50.67 -21.15
C LEU A 11 -2.28 49.77 -19.93
N ALA A 12 -3.34 50.04 -19.16
CA ALA A 12 -3.68 49.24 -17.97
C ALA A 12 -4.62 48.06 -18.26
N LEU A 13 -5.16 47.95 -19.48
CA LEU A 13 -6.08 46.88 -19.90
C LEU A 13 -5.41 45.78 -20.74
N SER A 14 -4.11 45.87 -20.99
CA SER A 14 -3.32 44.81 -21.66
C SER A 14 -2.57 43.96 -20.63
N ILE A 15 -3.23 43.49 -19.58
CA ILE A 15 -2.76 42.27 -18.91
C ILE A 15 -3.04 41.14 -19.90
N PRO A 16 -2.02 40.38 -20.37
CA PRO A 16 -2.25 39.39 -21.40
C PRO A 16 -3.21 38.32 -20.89
N CYS A 17 -4.35 38.17 -21.56
CA CYS A 17 -5.33 37.11 -21.30
C CYS A 17 -4.70 35.70 -21.41
N SER A 18 -3.55 35.59 -22.08
CA SER A 18 -2.74 34.36 -22.18
C SER A 18 -2.19 33.88 -20.83
N VAL A 19 -1.80 34.80 -19.93
CA VAL A 19 -1.23 34.41 -18.62
C VAL A 19 -2.30 33.73 -17.76
N PHE A 20 -3.53 34.28 -17.73
CA PHE A 20 -4.64 33.68 -16.98
C PHE A 20 -5.10 32.34 -17.55
N ALA A 21 -5.07 32.15 -18.87
CA ALA A 21 -5.41 30.89 -19.51
C ALA A 21 -4.39 29.78 -19.18
N ASP A 22 -3.10 30.11 -19.16
CA ASP A 22 -2.04 29.15 -18.81
C ASP A 22 -2.09 28.75 -17.33
N TYR A 23 -2.37 29.70 -16.41
CA TYR A 23 -2.58 29.39 -15.00
C TYR A 23 -3.84 28.54 -14.74
N ALA A 24 -4.94 28.81 -15.45
CA ALA A 24 -6.18 28.03 -15.34
C ALA A 24 -6.04 26.61 -15.93
N SER A 25 -5.29 26.46 -17.02
CA SER A 25 -4.96 25.16 -17.63
C SER A 25 -4.08 24.32 -16.70
N ASN A 26 -3.05 24.93 -16.10
CA ASN A 26 -2.18 24.26 -15.13
C ASN A 26 -2.95 23.86 -13.87
N SER A 27 -3.78 24.74 -13.29
CA SER A 27 -4.57 24.41 -12.10
C SER A 27 -5.57 23.27 -12.36
N ALA A 28 -6.22 23.24 -13.53
CA ALA A 28 -7.08 22.13 -13.93
C ALA A 28 -6.30 20.81 -14.07
N ALA A 29 -5.11 20.83 -14.66
CA ALA A 29 -4.25 19.65 -14.76
C ALA A 29 -3.76 19.17 -13.37
N HIS A 30 -3.42 20.09 -12.47
CA HIS A 30 -3.06 19.78 -11.09
C HIS A 30 -4.24 19.16 -10.32
N LEU A 31 -5.44 19.73 -10.46
CA LEU A 31 -6.67 19.21 -9.85
C LEU A 31 -6.90 17.74 -10.23
N VAL A 32 -6.89 17.43 -11.53
CA VAL A 32 -7.11 16.06 -12.05
C VAL A 32 -6.02 15.11 -11.56
N ARG A 33 -4.75 15.56 -11.54
CA ARG A 33 -3.64 14.73 -11.04
C ARG A 33 -3.76 14.42 -9.56
N VAL A 34 -4.12 15.41 -8.74
CA VAL A 34 -4.29 15.21 -7.29
C VAL A 34 -5.50 14.33 -7.01
N GLU A 35 -6.62 14.54 -7.68
CA GLU A 35 -7.82 13.69 -7.51
C GLU A 35 -7.55 12.23 -7.86
N ARG A 36 -6.91 11.99 -9.02
CA ARG A 36 -6.52 10.63 -9.42
C ARG A 36 -5.53 10.03 -8.42
N GLY A 37 -4.54 10.82 -8.00
CA GLY A 37 -3.55 10.41 -7.02
C GLY A 37 -4.16 10.02 -5.67
N LEU A 38 -5.13 10.79 -5.18
CA LEU A 38 -5.85 10.50 -3.94
C LEU A 38 -6.57 9.16 -4.02
N LYS A 39 -7.32 8.91 -5.11
CA LYS A 39 -8.01 7.62 -5.31
C LYS A 39 -7.03 6.45 -5.38
N THR A 40 -5.91 6.62 -6.09
CA THR A 40 -4.86 5.59 -6.16
C THR A 40 -4.22 5.34 -4.80
N ASN A 41 -3.90 6.38 -4.05
CA ASN A 41 -3.32 6.24 -2.71
C ASN A 41 -4.30 5.53 -1.76
N GLU A 42 -5.57 5.93 -1.73
CA GLU A 42 -6.59 5.26 -0.90
C GLU A 42 -6.64 3.76 -1.19
N PHE A 43 -6.71 3.37 -2.47
CA PHE A 43 -6.71 1.97 -2.87
C PHE A 43 -5.48 1.21 -2.35
N LEU A 44 -4.27 1.77 -2.56
CA LEU A 44 -3.01 1.15 -2.15
C LEU A 44 -2.90 1.03 -0.63
N ILE A 45 -3.30 2.08 0.10
CA ILE A 45 -3.31 2.09 1.57
C ILE A 45 -4.27 1.00 2.08
N ARG A 46 -5.49 0.91 1.54
CA ARG A 46 -6.45 -0.12 1.93
C ARG A 46 -5.97 -1.53 1.59
N ALA A 47 -5.27 -1.72 0.46
CA ALA A 47 -4.69 -3.01 0.09
C ALA A 47 -3.62 -3.50 1.08
N LEU A 48 -2.89 -2.59 1.72
CA LEU A 48 -1.92 -2.92 2.77
C LEU A 48 -2.57 -3.27 4.12
N ASN A 49 -3.80 -2.81 4.37
CA ASN A 49 -4.43 -2.88 5.69
C ASN A 49 -4.41 -4.28 6.32
N SER A 50 -4.77 -5.30 5.53
CA SER A 50 -4.74 -6.71 5.97
C SER A 50 -3.35 -7.15 6.42
N SER A 51 -2.32 -6.81 5.64
CA SER A 51 -0.93 -7.22 5.90
C SER A 51 -0.42 -6.59 7.18
N ILE A 52 -0.70 -5.30 7.38
CA ILE A 52 -0.29 -4.56 8.57
C ILE A 52 -1.05 -5.04 9.81
N SER A 53 -2.37 -5.20 9.70
CA SER A 53 -3.23 -5.56 10.83
C SER A 53 -2.94 -6.98 11.32
N ASN A 54 -2.71 -7.93 10.40
CA ASN A 54 -2.53 -9.33 10.73
C ASN A 54 -1.07 -9.68 11.10
N LEU A 55 -0.10 -9.16 10.34
CA LEU A 55 1.29 -9.61 10.37
C LEU A 55 2.31 -8.47 10.55
N GLY A 56 1.87 -7.21 10.51
CA GLY A 56 2.74 -6.05 10.60
C GLY A 56 3.35 -5.85 11.98
N SER A 57 4.64 -5.54 12.00
CA SER A 57 5.37 -5.12 13.20
C SER A 57 4.89 -3.76 13.72
N GLU A 58 5.32 -3.39 14.92
CA GLU A 58 5.02 -2.05 15.47
C GLU A 58 5.57 -0.93 14.57
N SER A 59 6.77 -1.09 14.01
CA SER A 59 7.33 -0.14 13.05
C SER A 59 6.51 -0.04 11.77
N ASP A 60 6.00 -1.17 11.25
CA ASP A 60 5.14 -1.16 10.06
C ASP A 60 3.81 -0.45 10.35
N ARG A 61 3.22 -0.70 11.53
CA ARG A 61 1.99 -0.03 12.00
C ARG A 61 2.20 1.47 12.16
N ALA A 62 3.34 1.90 12.69
CA ALA A 62 3.67 3.31 12.85
C ALA A 62 3.85 4.02 11.50
N LEU A 63 4.57 3.40 10.56
CA LEU A 63 4.72 3.93 9.20
C LEU A 63 3.39 3.94 8.44
N TYR A 64 2.58 2.88 8.60
CA TYR A 64 1.24 2.83 8.03
C TYR A 64 0.34 3.97 8.55
N LYS A 65 0.32 4.19 9.87
CA LYS A 65 -0.39 5.34 10.48
C LYS A 65 0.08 6.66 9.87
N ARG A 66 1.41 6.85 9.75
CA ARG A 66 2.00 8.05 9.16
C ARG A 66 1.57 8.27 7.70
N ILE A 67 1.48 7.20 6.91
CA ILE A 67 0.97 7.27 5.54
C ILE A 67 -0.50 7.72 5.52
N VAL A 68 -1.36 7.16 6.39
CA VAL A 68 -2.77 7.58 6.48
C VAL A 68 -2.86 9.06 6.88
N GLN A 69 -2.05 9.52 7.84
CA GLN A 69 -1.99 10.93 8.24
C GLN A 69 -1.68 11.87 7.07
N HIS A 70 -0.63 11.58 6.28
CA HIS A 70 -0.31 12.38 5.09
C HIS A 70 -1.40 12.29 4.02
N HIS A 71 -2.06 11.14 3.86
CA HIS A 71 -3.17 11.00 2.94
C HIS A 71 -4.38 11.86 3.35
N VAL A 72 -4.69 11.92 4.63
CA VAL A 72 -5.72 12.81 5.18
C VAL A 72 -5.33 14.28 4.98
N GLU A 73 -4.10 14.68 5.30
CA GLU A 73 -3.61 16.05 5.09
C GLU A 73 -3.68 16.44 3.60
N THR A 74 -3.27 15.55 2.70
CA THR A 74 -3.40 15.74 1.24
C THR A 74 -4.86 16.01 0.86
N SER A 75 -5.80 15.24 1.42
CA SER A 75 -7.23 15.41 1.17
C SER A 75 -7.75 16.75 1.70
N GLN A 76 -7.32 17.17 2.90
CA GLN A 76 -7.67 18.47 3.47
C GLN A 76 -7.18 19.63 2.60
N LEU A 77 -5.91 19.59 2.17
CA LEU A 77 -5.32 20.60 1.28
C LEU A 77 -6.04 20.64 -0.08
N TYR A 78 -6.40 19.48 -0.62
CA TYR A 78 -7.18 19.38 -1.86
C TYR A 78 -8.56 20.04 -1.72
N PHE A 79 -9.29 19.76 -0.63
CA PHE A 79 -10.60 20.39 -0.39
C PHE A 79 -10.51 21.90 -0.10
N GLN A 80 -9.37 22.38 0.40
CA GLN A 80 -9.08 23.81 0.54
C GLN A 80 -8.64 24.47 -0.77
N PHE A 81 -8.58 23.72 -1.89
CA PHE A 81 -8.06 24.14 -3.19
C PHE A 81 -6.59 24.62 -3.14
N ASP A 82 -5.80 24.19 -2.15
CA ASP A 82 -4.35 24.39 -2.11
C ASP A 82 -3.67 23.30 -2.97
N LEU A 83 -3.79 23.43 -4.29
CA LEU A 83 -3.40 22.40 -5.27
C LEU A 83 -1.90 22.15 -5.33
N GLU A 84 -1.08 23.17 -5.06
CA GLU A 84 0.38 23.04 -5.03
C GLU A 84 0.82 22.21 -3.83
N LYS A 85 0.36 22.57 -2.62
CA LYS A 85 0.70 21.82 -1.40
C LYS A 85 0.11 20.43 -1.39
N SER A 86 -1.15 20.27 -1.80
CA SER A 86 -1.76 18.94 -1.92
C SER A 86 -0.99 18.06 -2.90
N TYR A 87 -0.49 18.59 -4.02
CA TYR A 87 0.37 17.81 -4.90
C TYR A 87 1.69 17.38 -4.24
N SER A 88 2.33 18.26 -3.47
CA SER A 88 3.56 17.92 -2.75
C SER A 88 3.34 16.86 -1.65
N GLU A 89 2.27 16.98 -0.86
CA GLU A 89 1.92 16.02 0.19
C GLU A 89 1.44 14.68 -0.39
N LEU A 90 0.79 14.70 -1.56
CA LEU A 90 0.48 13.49 -2.32
C LEU A 90 1.75 12.72 -2.68
N LYS A 91 2.78 13.41 -3.19
CA LYS A 91 4.07 12.81 -3.54
C LYS A 91 4.78 12.25 -2.31
N ARG A 92 4.74 12.97 -1.18
CA ARG A 92 5.27 12.48 0.10
C ARG A 92 4.58 11.20 0.57
N THR A 93 3.24 11.17 0.53
CA THR A 93 2.46 9.95 0.83
C THR A 93 2.90 8.78 -0.04
N GLN A 94 3.09 9.05 -1.33
CA GLN A 94 3.55 8.09 -2.33
C GLN A 94 4.99 7.58 -2.09
N ASP A 95 5.87 8.42 -1.56
CA ASP A 95 7.24 8.04 -1.18
C ASP A 95 7.24 7.10 0.04
N LEU A 96 6.47 7.44 1.07
CA LEU A 96 6.30 6.60 2.26
C LEU A 96 5.65 5.25 1.92
N LEU A 97 4.66 5.25 1.02
CA LEU A 97 4.05 4.00 0.53
C LEU A 97 5.08 3.08 -0.12
N VAL A 98 5.98 3.60 -0.96
CA VAL A 98 7.02 2.77 -1.60
C VAL A 98 7.93 2.14 -0.56
N ILE A 99 8.33 2.88 0.47
CA ILE A 99 9.15 2.34 1.56
C ILE A 99 8.42 1.19 2.25
N LEU A 100 7.16 1.39 2.65
CA LEU A 100 6.39 0.36 3.35
C LEU A 100 6.15 -0.89 2.49
N TYR A 101 5.74 -0.70 1.23
CA TYR A 101 5.56 -1.81 0.30
C TYR A 101 6.85 -2.62 0.10
N SER A 102 7.97 -1.95 -0.18
CA SER A 102 9.25 -2.60 -0.41
C SER A 102 9.69 -3.43 0.80
N ASN A 103 9.61 -2.87 2.01
CA ASN A 103 10.00 -3.56 3.24
C ASN A 103 9.13 -4.81 3.48
N LEU A 104 7.81 -4.69 3.32
CA LEU A 104 6.89 -5.82 3.49
C LEU A 104 7.13 -6.93 2.46
N ILE A 105 7.36 -6.56 1.20
CA ILE A 105 7.63 -7.52 0.11
C ILE A 105 8.94 -8.25 0.38
N GLU A 106 9.99 -7.56 0.81
CA GLU A 106 11.28 -8.17 1.13
C GLU A 106 11.18 -9.15 2.30
N ALA A 107 10.54 -8.74 3.39
CA ALA A 107 10.32 -9.58 4.56
C ALA A 107 9.47 -10.82 4.19
N SER A 108 8.35 -10.62 3.49
CA SER A 108 7.45 -11.69 3.09
C SER A 108 8.11 -12.67 2.12
N ASN A 109 8.86 -12.17 1.13
CA ASN A 109 9.60 -13.01 0.20
C ASN A 109 10.59 -13.92 0.93
N LYS A 110 11.40 -13.34 1.82
CA LYS A 110 12.38 -14.11 2.61
C LYS A 110 11.72 -15.26 3.38
N THR A 111 10.58 -14.98 4.03
CA THR A 111 9.81 -15.98 4.77
C THR A 111 9.24 -17.06 3.85
N ILE A 112 8.48 -16.67 2.83
CA ILE A 112 7.81 -17.59 1.88
C ILE A 112 8.83 -18.49 1.19
N ARG A 113 9.97 -17.93 0.75
CA ARG A 113 11.05 -18.69 0.14
C ARG A 113 11.63 -19.73 1.10
N GLY A 114 11.84 -19.37 2.36
CA GLY A 114 12.30 -20.28 3.40
C GLY A 114 11.32 -21.44 3.63
N GLU A 115 10.03 -21.12 3.72
CA GLU A 115 8.95 -22.10 3.90
C GLU A 115 8.85 -23.05 2.70
N LEU A 116 8.83 -22.53 1.47
CA LEU A 116 8.81 -23.35 0.25
C LEU A 116 10.04 -24.25 0.13
N ASN A 117 11.23 -23.76 0.50
CA ASN A 117 12.44 -24.58 0.49
C ASN A 117 12.36 -25.72 1.50
N SER A 118 11.81 -25.46 2.69
CA SER A 118 11.63 -26.49 3.74
C SER A 118 10.59 -27.54 3.33
N LEU A 119 9.41 -27.09 2.90
CA LEU A 119 8.30 -27.96 2.45
C LEU A 119 8.66 -28.71 1.16
N GLY A 120 9.45 -28.10 0.28
CA GLY A 120 9.91 -28.69 -0.97
C GLY A 120 10.74 -29.96 -0.76
N GLN A 121 11.53 -30.03 0.32
CA GLN A 121 12.28 -31.26 0.65
C GLN A 121 11.34 -32.44 0.94
N GLN A 122 10.18 -32.18 1.54
CA GLN A 122 9.17 -33.19 1.84
C GLN A 122 8.39 -33.57 0.60
N ALA A 123 7.92 -32.56 -0.17
CA ALA A 123 7.14 -32.76 -1.38
C ALA A 123 7.90 -33.50 -2.50
N VAL A 124 9.20 -33.28 -2.64
CA VAL A 124 10.03 -33.98 -3.65
C VAL A 124 10.21 -35.46 -3.30
N ARG A 125 10.33 -35.79 -2.01
CA ARG A 125 10.46 -37.18 -1.53
C ARG A 125 9.14 -37.95 -1.60
N GLY A 126 8.01 -37.24 -1.51
CA GLY A 126 6.68 -37.81 -1.69
C GLY A 126 6.43 -38.32 -3.11
N THR A 127 5.50 -39.25 -3.24
CA THR A 127 5.04 -39.78 -4.54
C THR A 127 3.82 -39.04 -5.08
N GLU A 128 3.14 -38.27 -4.23
CA GLU A 128 1.88 -37.61 -4.56
C GLU A 128 2.05 -36.44 -5.52
N ALA A 129 1.10 -36.31 -6.46
CA ALA A 129 1.13 -35.27 -7.49
C ALA A 129 0.64 -33.90 -6.97
N LYS A 130 -0.35 -33.90 -6.07
CA LYS A 130 -0.99 -32.66 -5.57
C LYS A 130 0.00 -31.75 -4.84
N PRO A 131 0.80 -32.22 -3.86
CA PRO A 131 1.75 -31.37 -3.16
C PRO A 131 2.87 -30.86 -4.07
N LYS A 132 3.38 -31.70 -4.98
CA LYS A 132 4.35 -31.26 -6.01
C LYS A 132 3.78 -30.14 -6.86
N LYS A 133 2.49 -30.23 -7.22
CA LYS A 133 1.84 -29.18 -7.98
C LYS A 133 1.72 -27.88 -7.18
N HIS A 134 1.33 -27.93 -5.91
CA HIS A 134 1.29 -26.74 -5.06
C HIS A 134 2.67 -26.10 -4.89
N LEU A 135 3.73 -26.91 -4.77
CA LEU A 135 5.11 -26.44 -4.71
C LEU A 135 5.51 -25.67 -5.98
N GLU A 136 5.25 -26.24 -7.17
CA GLU A 136 5.51 -25.56 -8.45
C GLU A 136 4.78 -24.22 -8.53
N LEU A 137 3.50 -24.19 -8.17
CA LEU A 137 2.69 -22.98 -8.19
C LEU A 137 3.23 -21.94 -7.19
N GLY A 138 3.59 -22.36 -5.98
CA GLY A 138 4.20 -21.50 -4.97
C GLY A 138 5.47 -20.80 -5.47
N TYR A 139 6.41 -21.57 -6.03
CA TYR A 139 7.65 -21.00 -6.59
C TYR A 139 7.41 -20.12 -7.81
N ARG A 140 6.46 -20.49 -8.68
CA ARG A 140 6.11 -19.68 -9.85
C ARG A 140 5.63 -18.29 -9.44
N GLU A 141 4.68 -18.22 -8.50
CA GLU A 141 4.16 -16.93 -8.02
C GLU A 141 5.23 -16.12 -7.29
N LEU A 142 6.09 -16.78 -6.51
CA LEU A 142 7.22 -16.13 -5.83
C LEU A 142 8.20 -15.51 -6.84
N ALA A 143 8.58 -16.24 -7.87
CA ALA A 143 9.48 -15.76 -8.92
C ALA A 143 8.86 -14.59 -9.71
N ALA A 144 7.55 -14.65 -10.01
CA ALA A 144 6.84 -13.55 -10.65
C ALA A 144 6.80 -12.30 -9.75
N ALA A 145 6.59 -12.47 -8.44
CA ALA A 145 6.61 -11.37 -7.48
C ALA A 145 7.98 -10.68 -7.43
N GLU A 146 9.06 -11.46 -7.46
CA GLU A 146 10.45 -10.97 -7.49
C GLU A 146 10.76 -10.18 -8.75
N GLN A 147 10.30 -10.68 -9.89
CA GLN A 147 10.44 -9.97 -11.15
C GLN A 147 9.74 -8.61 -11.08
N LYS A 148 8.50 -8.55 -10.56
CA LYS A 148 7.75 -7.29 -10.39
C LYS A 148 8.47 -6.32 -9.47
N LYS A 149 8.96 -6.79 -8.32
CA LYS A 149 9.76 -5.96 -7.41
C LYS A 149 11.04 -5.45 -8.07
N THR A 150 11.76 -6.31 -8.78
CA THR A 150 12.99 -5.92 -9.48
C THR A 150 12.72 -4.81 -10.51
N ILE A 151 11.62 -4.89 -11.25
CA ILE A 151 11.22 -3.84 -12.19
C ILE A 151 10.86 -2.55 -11.43
N ALA A 152 10.15 -2.66 -10.30
CA ALA A 152 9.80 -1.52 -9.46
C ALA A 152 11.03 -0.80 -8.91
N ASP A 153 12.01 -1.54 -8.37
CA ASP A 153 13.25 -0.99 -7.82
C ASP A 153 14.08 -0.26 -8.89
N ASN A 154 14.09 -0.79 -10.12
CA ASN A 154 14.76 -0.18 -11.27
C ASN A 154 13.94 0.94 -11.96
N THR A 155 12.70 1.17 -11.54
CA THR A 155 11.85 2.23 -12.08
C THR A 155 12.34 3.60 -11.58
N ARG A 156 12.38 4.58 -12.50
CA ARG A 156 12.89 5.93 -12.22
C ARG A 156 12.20 6.54 -10.99
N PRO A 157 12.94 7.25 -10.11
CA PRO A 157 12.39 7.76 -8.84
C PRO A 157 11.14 8.63 -8.96
N TYR A 158 11.02 9.43 -10.02
CA TYR A 158 9.88 10.33 -10.20
C TYR A 158 8.61 9.64 -10.71
N LEU A 159 8.69 8.38 -11.16
CA LEU A 159 7.57 7.59 -11.68
C LEU A 159 6.87 6.77 -10.59
N GLN A 160 6.50 7.42 -9.48
CA GLN A 160 6.04 6.70 -8.29
C GLN A 160 4.74 5.91 -8.51
N ALA A 161 3.81 6.42 -9.32
CA ALA A 161 2.54 5.72 -9.58
C ALA A 161 2.78 4.33 -10.20
N ILE A 162 3.66 4.25 -11.21
CA ILE A 162 4.04 2.99 -11.86
C ILE A 162 4.79 2.09 -10.88
N LYS A 163 5.70 2.67 -10.09
CA LYS A 163 6.44 1.91 -9.06
C LYS A 163 5.50 1.26 -8.04
N LEU A 164 4.54 2.02 -7.52
CA LEU A 164 3.54 1.53 -6.56
C LEU A 164 2.62 0.47 -7.16
N GLU A 165 2.23 0.62 -8.42
CA GLU A 165 1.45 -0.41 -9.13
C GLU A 165 2.22 -1.73 -9.23
N LEU A 166 3.50 -1.68 -9.62
CA LEU A 166 4.36 -2.87 -9.68
C LEU A 166 4.59 -3.50 -8.30
N LEU A 167 4.76 -2.69 -7.26
CA LEU A 167 4.88 -3.19 -5.88
C LEU A 167 3.58 -3.83 -5.39
N TYR A 168 2.43 -3.24 -5.69
CA TYR A 168 1.13 -3.84 -5.39
C TYR A 168 0.93 -5.19 -6.10
N GLU A 169 1.30 -5.29 -7.39
CA GLU A 169 1.27 -6.55 -8.11
C GLU A 169 2.20 -7.59 -7.48
N SER A 170 3.40 -7.20 -7.07
CA SER A 170 4.34 -8.06 -6.36
C SER A 170 3.75 -8.58 -5.04
N LEU A 171 3.15 -7.71 -4.22
CA LEU A 171 2.48 -8.11 -2.97
C LEU A 171 1.35 -9.11 -3.22
N LYS A 172 0.52 -8.89 -4.24
CA LYS A 172 -0.57 -9.80 -4.62
C LYS A 172 -0.05 -11.19 -4.97
N LEU A 173 1.03 -11.26 -5.76
CA LEU A 173 1.68 -12.51 -6.13
C LEU A 173 2.31 -13.21 -4.92
N LEU A 174 2.92 -12.48 -3.98
CA LEU A 174 3.42 -13.07 -2.73
C LEU A 174 2.29 -13.67 -1.88
N LYS A 175 1.16 -12.98 -1.75
CA LYS A 175 -0.03 -13.52 -1.06
C LYS A 175 -0.53 -14.81 -1.72
N GLN A 176 -0.52 -14.87 -3.06
CA GLN A 176 -0.87 -16.08 -3.80
C GLN A 176 0.16 -17.21 -3.60
N SER A 177 1.46 -16.90 -3.62
CA SER A 177 2.52 -17.87 -3.32
C SER A 177 2.35 -18.47 -1.93
N ARG A 178 2.09 -17.61 -0.93
CA ARG A 178 1.88 -18.01 0.46
C ARG A 178 0.60 -18.82 0.66
N LYS A 179 -0.43 -18.65 -0.18
CA LYS A 179 -1.58 -19.59 -0.19
C LYS A 179 -1.11 -21.02 -0.42
N TYR A 180 -0.19 -21.25 -1.35
CA TYR A 180 0.34 -22.60 -1.60
C TYR A 180 1.22 -23.10 -0.46
N VAL A 181 1.92 -22.20 0.25
CA VAL A 181 2.60 -22.56 1.51
C VAL A 181 1.62 -23.08 2.56
N VAL A 182 0.46 -22.42 2.73
CA VAL A 182 -0.59 -22.89 3.66
C VAL A 182 -1.07 -24.29 3.27
N LEU A 183 -1.39 -24.52 1.99
CA LEU A 183 -1.85 -25.81 1.50
C LEU A 183 -0.79 -26.92 1.69
N LEU A 184 0.47 -26.63 1.40
CA LEU A 184 1.58 -27.56 1.66
C LEU A 184 1.78 -27.82 3.16
N SER A 185 1.58 -26.81 3.99
CA SER A 185 1.70 -26.94 5.45
C SER A 185 0.59 -27.81 6.02
N MET A 186 -0.63 -27.76 5.47
CA MET A 186 -1.71 -28.68 5.85
C MET A 186 -1.38 -30.13 5.50
N GLU A 187 -0.69 -30.35 4.38
CA GLU A 187 -0.31 -31.69 3.96
C GLU A 187 0.76 -32.29 4.88
N TYR A 188 1.78 -31.50 5.25
CA TYR A 188 3.00 -32.02 5.86
C TYR A 188 3.17 -31.70 7.34
N LEU A 189 2.52 -30.64 7.82
CA LEU A 189 2.71 -30.08 9.16
C LEU A 189 1.42 -30.10 9.98
N SER A 190 0.36 -30.76 9.49
CA SER A 190 -0.89 -30.89 10.22
C SER A 190 -0.76 -31.85 11.40
N ASP A 191 -1.47 -31.51 12.48
CA ASP A 191 -1.59 -32.34 13.69
C ASP A 191 -2.48 -33.57 13.43
N PHE A 192 -3.40 -33.45 12.46
CA PHE A 192 -4.33 -34.49 12.03
C PHE A 192 -4.33 -34.60 10.51
N PRO A 193 -4.55 -35.80 9.93
CA PRO A 193 -4.62 -35.96 8.48
C PRO A 193 -5.59 -34.97 7.85
N SER A 194 -5.09 -34.19 6.90
CA SER A 194 -5.86 -33.18 6.18
C SER A 194 -6.90 -33.85 5.28
N ASP A 195 -8.14 -33.37 5.32
CA ASP A 195 -9.26 -33.85 4.50
C ASP A 195 -9.96 -32.65 3.85
N LEU A 196 -9.16 -31.86 3.12
CA LEU A 196 -9.62 -30.63 2.50
C LEU A 196 -10.55 -30.94 1.31
N GLU A 197 -11.85 -30.80 1.54
CA GLU A 197 -12.89 -30.98 0.50
C GLU A 197 -12.88 -29.86 -0.55
N THR A 198 -12.68 -28.60 -0.13
CA THR A 198 -12.67 -27.43 -1.02
C THR A 198 -11.50 -26.48 -0.71
N GLU A 199 -10.87 -25.93 -1.76
CA GLU A 199 -9.81 -24.92 -1.65
C GLU A 199 -10.33 -23.47 -1.65
N ASP A 200 -11.60 -23.29 -1.30
CA ASP A 200 -12.20 -21.98 -1.08
C ASP A 200 -11.78 -21.38 0.27
N PHE A 201 -12.14 -20.12 0.50
CA PHE A 201 -11.74 -19.42 1.72
C PHE A 201 -12.23 -20.12 3.00
N LEU A 202 -13.49 -20.57 3.03
CA LEU A 202 -14.09 -21.16 4.23
C LEU A 202 -13.62 -22.60 4.43
N GLY A 203 -13.49 -23.38 3.36
CA GLY A 203 -12.95 -24.74 3.39
C GLY A 203 -11.54 -24.76 3.99
N ILE A 204 -10.64 -23.93 3.47
CA ILE A 204 -9.28 -23.80 4.01
C ILE A 204 -9.32 -23.31 5.46
N LEU A 205 -10.15 -22.31 5.81
CA LEU A 205 -10.21 -21.80 7.18
C LEU A 205 -10.71 -22.87 8.18
N ASN A 206 -11.75 -23.61 7.82
CA ASN A 206 -12.27 -24.71 8.63
C ASN A 206 -11.20 -25.79 8.83
N GLU A 207 -10.45 -26.07 7.78
CA GLU A 207 -9.38 -27.06 7.84
C GLU A 207 -8.18 -26.59 8.67
N ILE A 208 -7.80 -25.30 8.61
CA ILE A 208 -6.82 -24.70 9.55
C ILE A 208 -7.29 -24.92 10.99
N ASN A 209 -8.57 -24.63 11.27
CA ASN A 209 -9.12 -24.76 12.61
C ASN A 209 -9.12 -26.21 13.13
N ARG A 210 -9.25 -27.19 12.23
CA ARG A 210 -9.34 -28.62 12.55
C ARG A 210 -7.97 -29.29 12.60
N ALA A 211 -7.19 -29.16 11.54
CA ALA A 211 -5.98 -29.94 11.30
C ALA A 211 -4.68 -29.24 11.73
N MET A 212 -4.68 -27.91 11.87
CA MET A 212 -3.51 -27.12 12.29
C MET A 212 -3.70 -26.57 13.71
N PHE A 213 -4.33 -27.33 14.62
CA PHE A 213 -4.78 -26.86 15.93
C PHE A 213 -3.67 -26.14 16.73
N SER A 214 -2.46 -26.70 16.75
CA SER A 214 -1.31 -26.17 17.47
C SER A 214 -0.83 -24.79 16.98
N ARG A 215 -1.08 -24.48 15.70
CA ARG A 215 -0.65 -23.24 15.02
C ARG A 215 -1.80 -22.51 14.34
N LYS A 216 -3.02 -22.76 14.79
CA LYS A 216 -4.26 -22.29 14.16
C LYS A 216 -4.25 -20.78 13.93
N ASP A 217 -3.92 -20.00 14.95
CA ASP A 217 -3.98 -18.53 14.88
C ASP A 217 -2.97 -17.96 13.88
N GLU A 218 -1.79 -18.58 13.79
CA GLU A 218 -0.74 -18.21 12.83
C GLU A 218 -1.23 -18.43 11.39
N PHE A 219 -1.67 -19.65 11.07
CA PHE A 219 -2.14 -19.99 9.73
C PHE A 219 -3.43 -19.26 9.37
N ALA A 220 -4.33 -19.02 10.33
CA ALA A 220 -5.55 -18.25 10.11
C ALA A 220 -5.22 -16.80 9.75
N LYS A 221 -4.30 -16.14 10.47
CA LYS A 221 -3.84 -14.78 10.13
C LYS A 221 -3.25 -14.72 8.71
N ILE A 222 -2.42 -15.69 8.35
CA ILE A 222 -1.84 -15.81 7.00
C ILE A 222 -2.94 -15.99 5.96
N HIS A 223 -3.91 -16.86 6.20
CA HIS A 223 -4.99 -17.16 5.27
C HIS A 223 -5.92 -15.97 5.04
N PHE A 224 -6.30 -15.27 6.11
CA PHE A 224 -7.03 -14.00 6.03
C PHE A 224 -6.23 -12.96 5.24
N ASP A 225 -4.94 -12.83 5.53
CA ASP A 225 -4.08 -11.88 4.84
C ASP A 225 -3.95 -12.17 3.33
N ASN A 226 -3.86 -13.45 2.95
CA ASN A 226 -3.79 -13.88 1.55
C ASN A 226 -5.04 -13.46 0.74
N HIS A 227 -6.18 -13.27 1.41
CA HIS A 227 -7.45 -12.83 0.82
C HIS A 227 -7.75 -11.35 1.07
N PHE A 228 -6.76 -10.58 1.54
CA PHE A 228 -6.91 -9.17 1.87
C PHE A 228 -7.96 -8.90 2.97
N HIS A 229 -8.14 -9.83 3.89
CA HIS A 229 -9.04 -9.71 5.04
C HIS A 229 -8.27 -9.50 6.34
N THR A 230 -8.87 -8.76 7.28
CA THR A 230 -8.35 -8.58 8.65
C THR A 230 -8.87 -9.69 9.55
N TYR A 231 -7.98 -10.36 10.27
CA TYR A 231 -8.33 -11.49 11.14
C TYR A 231 -9.08 -11.03 12.41
N SER A 232 -8.61 -9.98 13.08
CA SER A 232 -9.22 -9.45 14.32
C SER A 232 -10.42 -8.53 14.08
N GLY A 233 -10.80 -8.28 12.83
CA GLY A 233 -11.80 -7.27 12.47
C GLY A 233 -11.35 -5.81 12.65
N GLU A 234 -10.16 -5.57 13.22
CA GLU A 234 -9.60 -4.23 13.33
C GLU A 234 -9.15 -3.73 11.96
N ASN A 235 -9.84 -2.73 11.43
CA ASN A 235 -9.45 -2.04 10.21
C ASN A 235 -8.62 -0.80 10.58
N LEU A 236 -7.29 -0.94 10.58
CA LEU A 236 -6.37 0.14 10.93
C LEU A 236 -6.54 1.36 10.02
N TYR A 237 -6.88 1.16 8.74
CA TYR A 237 -7.16 2.28 7.84
C TYR A 237 -8.32 3.13 8.37
N ASP A 238 -9.47 2.51 8.66
CA ASP A 238 -10.65 3.24 9.09
C ASP A 238 -10.42 3.92 10.45
N ILE A 239 -9.70 3.26 11.36
CA ILE A 239 -9.30 3.82 12.67
C ILE A 239 -8.47 5.10 12.48
N TYR A 240 -7.38 5.02 11.71
CA TYR A 240 -6.48 6.15 11.49
C TYR A 240 -7.08 7.23 10.58
N TRP A 241 -8.03 6.88 9.73
CA TRP A 241 -8.76 7.86 8.92
C TRP A 241 -9.73 8.69 9.76
N GLN A 242 -10.44 8.04 10.69
CA GLN A 242 -11.42 8.68 11.57
C GLN A 242 -10.77 9.60 12.60
N ASP A 243 -9.69 9.12 13.23
CA ASP A 243 -8.90 9.91 14.18
C ASP A 243 -7.41 9.91 13.79
N PRO A 244 -7.02 10.77 12.85
CA PRO A 244 -5.67 10.77 12.31
C PRO A 244 -4.61 11.33 13.27
N ALA A 245 -4.98 12.12 14.29
CA ALA A 245 -4.02 12.80 15.17
C ALA A 245 -2.90 13.54 14.39
N LEU A 246 -3.28 14.45 13.49
CA LEU A 246 -2.36 15.13 12.55
C LEU A 246 -1.28 15.98 13.23
N GLU A 247 -1.43 16.31 14.51
CA GLU A 247 -0.38 16.92 15.34
C GLU A 247 0.87 16.04 15.47
N GLU A 248 0.77 14.72 15.29
CA GLU A 248 1.91 13.82 15.30
C GLU A 248 2.87 14.07 14.11
N LEU A 249 2.37 14.66 13.01
CA LEU A 249 3.20 15.04 11.87
C LEU A 249 4.22 16.14 12.23
N GLU A 250 3.97 16.93 13.28
CA GLU A 250 4.91 17.95 13.77
C GLU A 250 6.19 17.31 14.35
N LYS A 251 6.17 16.00 14.61
CA LYS A 251 7.33 15.22 15.07
C LYS A 251 7.84 14.31 13.95
N PRO A 252 9.16 14.14 13.83
CA PRO A 252 9.71 13.22 12.83
C PRO A 252 9.36 11.77 13.19
N LEU A 253 9.15 10.93 12.17
CA LEU A 253 9.11 9.48 12.32
C LEU A 253 10.49 8.92 11.97
N SER A 254 11.36 8.85 12.97
CA SER A 254 12.75 8.40 12.80
C SER A 254 13.44 9.18 11.66
N ASP A 255 14.28 8.51 10.87
CA ASP A 255 14.94 9.05 9.68
C ASP A 255 14.10 8.90 8.39
N ILE A 256 12.88 8.36 8.50
CA ILE A 256 12.03 8.00 7.35
C ILE A 256 11.19 9.20 6.91
N ASP A 257 10.60 9.91 7.86
CA ASP A 257 9.72 11.04 7.60
C ASP A 257 10.10 12.23 8.49
N PRO A 258 10.62 13.34 7.92
CA PRO A 258 11.06 14.49 8.71
C PRO A 258 9.86 15.24 9.33
N ALA A 259 10.12 16.01 10.39
CA ALA A 259 9.11 16.84 11.03
C ALA A 259 8.42 17.76 10.00
N TYR A 260 7.09 17.72 9.95
CA TYR A 260 6.28 18.53 9.07
C TYR A 260 5.85 19.81 9.78
N SER A 261 6.34 20.95 9.30
CA SER A 261 5.95 22.25 9.83
C SER A 261 4.55 22.64 9.35
N ARG A 262 3.53 22.34 10.16
CA ARG A 262 2.18 22.88 9.95
C ARG A 262 2.19 24.35 10.32
N ALA A 263 2.13 25.24 9.33
CA ALA A 263 1.80 26.63 9.61
C ALA A 263 0.35 26.68 10.11
N ARG A 264 0.15 26.55 11.43
CA ARG A 264 -1.17 26.79 12.04
C ARG A 264 -1.55 28.22 11.70
N LYS A 265 -2.38 28.40 10.69
CA LYS A 265 -3.23 29.58 10.63
C LYS A 265 -4.13 29.45 11.85
N ASN A 266 -3.71 30.03 12.96
CA ASN A 266 -4.58 30.29 14.09
C ASN A 266 -5.79 31.00 13.48
N ALA A 267 -6.91 30.28 13.36
CA ALA A 267 -8.16 30.89 13.02
C ALA A 267 -8.41 31.91 14.13
N LYS A 268 -8.17 33.19 13.84
CA LYS A 268 -8.64 34.27 14.69
C LYS A 268 -10.15 34.08 14.74
N ARG A 269 -10.62 33.56 15.88
CA ARG A 269 -12.03 33.63 16.26
C ARG A 269 -12.42 35.09 16.42
#